data_AF-A0A8B9L7Q5-F1
#
_entry.id   AF-A0A8B9L7Q5-F1
#
_cell.length_a   1.000
_cell.length_b   1.000
_cell.length_c   1.000
_cell.angle_alpha   90.00
_cell.angle_beta   90.00
_cell.angle_gamma   90.00
#
_symmetry.space_group_name_H-M   'P 1'
#
loop_
_entity.id
_entity.type
_entity.pdbx_description
1 polymer ?
#
loop_
_entity_poly.entity_id
_entity_poly.type
_entity_poly.pdbx_seq_one_letter_code
_entity_poly.pdbx_strand_id
1 'polypeptide(L)'
;MERRRDRPRHSGSQSGASSHSKADRDRSEGRYAHKRVRSAEDPPGSLPQSLSTRRQLYERDFPVYKQPVEVGVFSLDSKRNFFNDSRKLRYYVDPGKSPNFSLRDGYRDRYVKRDDGVKEKLDHILRWILENRERLQSVHSAPDCALGVDFITWRGHLTKLLTTPYETQEGWLLAVSRFRGTLYISEVETEAARVSRENRTGRHEEMMYWGYKFEQYLCADDVSSVPDGGGVVNTNEAFCTVVQTRLSDHKLLFSGEVDCRDKDPKAPPAPACYVELKTSAEICTPKQRSNFHRSVFRWNFKLLTYFFHKINYKTYN
;
A
#
# COMPACT_ATOMS: atom_id res chain seq x y z
N MET A 1 -66.30 -33.63 17.70
CA MET A 1 -66.94 -34.05 18.97
C MET A 1 -65.82 -34.33 19.96
N GLU A 2 -65.58 -33.40 20.89
CA GLU A 2 -66.12 -33.50 22.26
C GLU A 2 -65.50 -34.68 23.02
N ARG A 3 -64.58 -34.46 23.97
CA ARG A 3 -64.81 -34.34 25.44
C ARG A 3 -63.66 -35.12 26.07
N ARG A 4 -63.18 -34.96 27.30
CA ARG A 4 -63.38 -34.10 28.49
C ARG A 4 -62.24 -34.53 29.43
N ARG A 5 -61.56 -33.58 30.08
CA ARG A 5 -61.56 -33.31 31.53
C ARG A 5 -61.02 -34.46 32.39
N ASP A 6 -60.05 -34.13 33.26
CA ASP A 6 -60.38 -33.94 34.66
C ASP A 6 -59.49 -32.91 35.38
N ARG A 7 -60.17 -32.11 36.19
CA ARG A 7 -59.75 -31.22 37.31
C ARG A 7 -60.12 -32.00 38.59
N PRO A 8 -59.66 -31.70 39.83
CA PRO A 8 -59.86 -30.35 40.40
C PRO A 8 -59.08 -29.88 41.67
N ARG A 9 -59.31 -28.57 41.98
CA ARG A 9 -59.50 -27.91 43.31
C ARG A 9 -58.28 -27.69 44.22
N HIS A 10 -58.09 -26.59 44.98
CA HIS A 10 -58.91 -25.45 45.45
C HIS A 10 -57.96 -24.24 45.68
N SER A 11 -58.20 -23.01 45.18
CA SER A 11 -58.91 -21.84 45.78
C SER A 11 -58.54 -21.52 47.23
N GLY A 12 -57.95 -20.35 47.55
CA GLY A 12 -58.59 -19.03 47.71
C GLY A 12 -58.08 -18.46 49.06
N SER A 13 -58.05 -17.18 49.41
CA SER A 13 -58.72 -15.98 48.90
C SER A 13 -58.24 -14.76 49.72
N GLN A 14 -58.05 -13.62 49.04
CA GLN A 14 -58.49 -12.24 49.34
C GLN A 14 -58.25 -11.62 50.74
N SER A 15 -57.74 -10.39 50.86
CA SER A 15 -58.48 -9.10 50.78
C SER A 15 -57.57 -8.03 51.44
N GLY A 16 -57.63 -6.71 51.20
CA GLY A 16 -58.50 -5.86 50.39
C GLY A 16 -58.12 -4.37 50.52
N ALA A 17 -59.06 -3.54 50.04
CA ALA A 17 -59.32 -2.11 50.33
C ALA A 17 -58.49 -0.98 49.67
N SER A 18 -59.24 -0.16 48.90
CA SER A 18 -59.01 1.25 48.51
C SER A 18 -59.03 2.17 49.76
N SER A 19 -58.57 3.43 49.78
CA SER A 19 -58.87 4.59 48.94
C SER A 19 -58.14 5.87 49.45
N HIS A 20 -57.93 6.86 48.57
CA HIS A 20 -57.83 8.33 48.83
C HIS A 20 -56.67 8.87 49.73
N SER A 21 -56.02 10.03 49.57
CA SER A 21 -56.09 11.20 48.67
C SER A 21 -54.90 12.14 48.96
N LYS A 22 -54.45 12.90 47.94
CA LYS A 22 -53.81 14.25 47.96
C LYS A 22 -52.54 14.51 48.80
N ALA A 23 -51.45 14.89 48.12
CA ALA A 23 -50.92 16.27 48.06
C ALA A 23 -49.48 16.33 47.53
N ASP A 24 -49.32 17.03 46.40
CA ASP A 24 -48.28 18.04 46.08
C ASP A 24 -46.94 18.04 46.85
N ARG A 25 -45.80 17.86 46.12
CA ARG A 25 -44.71 18.86 45.95
C ARG A 25 -43.38 18.26 45.47
N ASP A 26 -42.92 18.82 44.35
CA ASP A 26 -41.56 19.30 44.03
C ASP A 26 -40.36 18.36 43.74
N ARG A 27 -39.96 18.41 42.45
CA ARG A 27 -38.62 18.47 41.83
C ARG A 27 -37.43 17.70 42.41
N SER A 28 -36.85 16.82 41.59
CA SER A 28 -35.53 17.07 40.96
C SER A 28 -35.18 16.01 39.90
N GLU A 29 -35.11 16.43 38.64
CA GLU A 29 -34.60 15.64 37.50
C GLU A 29 -33.07 15.70 37.47
N GLY A 30 -32.40 14.56 37.59
CA GLY A 30 -30.96 14.42 37.35
C GLY A 30 -30.66 14.11 35.88
N ARG A 31 -30.26 15.13 35.10
CA ARG A 31 -29.66 14.95 33.76
C ARG A 31 -28.18 14.58 33.90
N TYR A 32 -27.81 13.36 33.50
CA TYR A 32 -26.41 13.00 33.29
C TYR A 32 -25.91 13.61 31.96
N ALA A 33 -25.18 14.71 32.06
CA ALA A 33 -24.52 15.35 30.92
C ALA A 33 -23.20 14.63 30.56
N HIS A 34 -23.05 14.27 29.28
CA HIS A 34 -21.78 13.81 28.71
C HIS A 34 -20.69 14.88 28.90
N LYS A 35 -19.68 14.56 29.71
CA LYS A 35 -18.51 15.41 29.95
C LYS A 35 -17.59 15.34 28.72
N ARG A 36 -17.68 16.36 27.87
CA ARG A 36 -16.78 16.61 26.73
C ARG A 36 -15.37 16.87 27.29
N VAL A 37 -14.43 15.95 27.09
CA VAL A 37 -13.02 16.16 27.43
C VAL A 37 -12.48 17.27 26.52
N ARG A 38 -12.19 18.43 27.10
CA ARG A 38 -11.43 19.49 26.43
C ARG A 38 -9.97 19.04 26.39
N SER A 39 -9.40 18.96 25.20
CA SER A 39 -7.95 18.79 25.02
C SER A 39 -7.25 19.96 25.69
N ALA A 40 -6.26 19.67 26.53
CA ALA A 40 -5.36 20.69 27.07
C ALA A 40 -4.68 21.39 25.88
N GLU A 41 -4.73 22.71 25.85
CA GLU A 41 -3.97 23.50 24.88
C GLU A 41 -2.49 23.34 25.23
N ASP A 42 -1.72 22.79 24.29
CA ASP A 42 -0.27 22.69 24.40
C ASP A 42 0.34 24.11 24.50
N PRO A 43 1.40 24.30 25.31
CA PRO A 43 2.04 25.60 25.47
C PRO A 43 2.60 26.12 24.13
N PRO A 44 2.57 27.45 23.88
CA PRO A 44 3.03 28.03 22.63
C PRO A 44 4.54 27.78 22.44
N GLY A 45 4.87 26.94 21.46
CA GLY A 45 6.25 26.60 21.10
C GLY A 45 6.59 25.10 21.12
N SER A 46 5.68 24.22 21.58
CA SER A 46 5.88 22.78 21.38
C SER A 46 5.57 22.39 19.94
N LEU A 47 6.50 21.68 19.29
CA LEU A 47 6.21 21.03 18.01
C LEU A 47 5.07 20.03 18.25
N PRO A 48 4.06 19.96 17.37
CA PRO A 48 2.95 19.04 17.54
C PRO A 48 3.49 17.61 17.63
N GLN A 49 3.26 16.96 18.78
CA GLN A 49 3.73 15.59 19.04
C GLN A 49 2.97 14.54 18.22
N SER A 50 1.83 14.92 17.63
CA SER A 50 1.02 14.07 16.77
C SER A 50 0.51 14.81 15.54
N LEU A 51 0.34 14.08 14.44
CA LEU A 51 -0.24 14.58 13.20
C LEU A 51 -1.58 13.87 12.96
N SER A 52 -2.66 14.63 12.89
CA SER A 52 -3.98 14.08 12.59
C SER A 52 -4.05 13.59 11.14
N THR A 53 -4.61 12.41 10.90
CA THR A 53 -4.75 11.81 9.57
C THR A 53 -6.17 11.97 8.99
N ARG A 54 -7.05 12.72 9.66
CA ARG A 54 -8.44 12.92 9.22
C ARG A 54 -8.46 13.61 7.84
N ARG A 55 -9.09 12.96 6.86
CA ARG A 55 -9.15 13.48 5.47
C ARG A 55 -9.61 14.93 5.37
N GLN A 56 -10.55 15.35 6.22
CA GLN A 56 -11.16 16.69 6.19
C GLN A 56 -10.14 17.80 6.44
N LEU A 57 -9.01 17.50 7.09
CA LEU A 57 -7.94 18.45 7.33
C LEU A 57 -7.05 18.69 6.10
N TYR A 58 -7.15 17.80 5.10
CA TYR A 58 -6.35 17.79 3.87
C TYR A 58 -7.19 18.03 2.61
N GLU A 59 -8.49 18.31 2.75
CA GLU A 59 -9.38 18.73 1.66
C GLU A 59 -9.05 20.18 1.25
N ARG A 60 -7.93 20.35 0.52
CA ARG A 60 -7.38 21.63 0.03
C ARG A 60 -7.01 21.51 -1.44
N ASP A 61 -6.49 22.59 -2.04
CA ASP A 61 -5.96 22.55 -3.40
C ASP A 61 -4.84 21.51 -3.53
N PHE A 62 -4.77 20.85 -4.68
CA PHE A 62 -3.77 19.83 -4.93
C PHE A 62 -2.37 20.45 -4.85
N PRO A 63 -1.46 19.91 -4.03
CA PRO A 63 -0.14 20.49 -3.85
C PRO A 63 0.68 20.39 -5.14
N VAL A 64 1.65 21.29 -5.32
CA VAL A 64 2.56 21.21 -6.45
C VAL A 64 3.35 19.90 -6.34
N TYR A 65 3.15 19.01 -7.30
CA TYR A 65 3.96 17.81 -7.47
C TYR A 65 4.67 17.89 -8.81
N LYS A 66 5.99 18.06 -8.78
CA LYS A 66 6.79 18.16 -10.00
C LYS A 66 6.82 16.82 -10.73
N GLN A 67 6.95 16.88 -12.05
CA GLN A 67 7.11 15.68 -12.85
C GLN A 67 8.36 14.92 -12.37
N PRO A 68 8.24 13.65 -11.98
CA PRO A 68 9.37 12.85 -11.55
C PRO A 68 10.33 12.57 -12.71
N VAL A 69 11.62 12.61 -12.41
CA VAL A 69 12.72 12.37 -13.36
C VAL A 69 13.49 11.15 -12.90
N GLU A 70 13.67 10.17 -13.79
CA GLU A 70 14.57 9.06 -13.53
C GLU A 70 16.02 9.57 -13.49
N VAL A 71 16.71 9.28 -12.40
CA VAL A 71 18.13 9.63 -12.20
C VAL A 71 19.05 8.40 -12.24
N GLY A 72 18.47 7.20 -12.24
CA GLY A 72 19.15 5.96 -12.56
C GLY A 72 18.31 4.73 -12.21
N VAL A 73 18.95 3.57 -12.25
CA VAL A 73 18.30 2.27 -12.09
C VAL A 73 19.24 1.29 -11.38
N PHE A 74 18.69 0.19 -10.88
CA PHE A 74 19.46 -0.99 -10.50
C PHE A 74 18.61 -2.25 -10.62
N SER A 75 19.28 -3.40 -10.62
CA SER A 75 18.69 -4.73 -10.73
C SER A 75 19.11 -5.61 -9.56
N LEU A 76 18.23 -6.53 -9.16
CA LEU A 76 18.49 -7.59 -8.19
C LEU A 76 18.39 -8.94 -8.92
N ASP A 77 19.43 -9.77 -8.86
CA ASP A 77 19.45 -11.05 -9.58
C ASP A 77 18.63 -12.16 -8.88
N SER A 78 18.69 -13.37 -9.43
CA SER A 78 18.00 -14.55 -8.91
C SER A 78 18.40 -14.95 -7.48
N LYS A 79 19.54 -14.44 -6.99
CA LYS A 79 20.08 -14.64 -5.64
C LYS A 79 19.99 -13.34 -4.80
N ARG A 80 19.25 -12.33 -5.27
CA ARG A 80 19.08 -11.02 -4.65
C ARG A 80 20.36 -10.17 -4.60
N ASN A 81 21.36 -10.46 -5.44
CA ASN A 81 22.56 -9.64 -5.54
C ASN A 81 22.27 -8.35 -6.31
N PHE A 82 22.83 -7.24 -5.82
CA PHE A 82 22.69 -5.93 -6.43
C PHE A 82 23.61 -5.73 -7.63
N PHE A 83 23.05 -5.16 -8.70
CA PHE A 83 23.75 -4.68 -9.88
C PHE A 83 23.25 -3.30 -10.28
N ASN A 84 24.17 -2.35 -10.49
CA ASN A 84 23.87 -0.97 -10.87
C ASN A 84 23.61 -0.84 -12.38
N ASP A 85 22.65 -1.61 -12.89
CA ASP A 85 22.27 -1.67 -14.29
C ASP A 85 20.80 -2.09 -14.46
N SER A 86 20.37 -2.24 -15.71
CA SER A 86 19.01 -2.60 -16.09
C SER A 86 18.86 -4.06 -16.54
N ARG A 87 19.74 -4.99 -16.11
CA ARG A 87 19.71 -6.38 -16.60
C ARG A 87 18.43 -7.16 -16.28
N LYS A 88 17.64 -6.67 -15.32
CA LYS A 88 16.34 -7.26 -14.95
C LYS A 88 15.14 -6.49 -15.48
N LEU A 89 15.36 -5.46 -16.30
CA LEU A 89 14.26 -4.78 -16.97
C LEU A 89 13.65 -5.72 -18.02
N ARG A 90 12.33 -5.91 -17.94
CA ARG A 90 11.55 -6.68 -18.92
C ARG A 90 10.68 -5.77 -19.77
N TYR A 91 10.19 -6.29 -20.88
CA TYR A 91 9.38 -5.57 -21.86
C TYR A 91 7.95 -6.08 -21.91
N TYR A 92 6.99 -5.16 -21.90
CA TYR A 92 5.58 -5.48 -21.99
C TYR A 92 5.23 -6.10 -23.35
N VAL A 93 4.49 -7.20 -23.29
CA VAL A 93 3.93 -7.88 -24.45
C VAL A 93 2.42 -7.89 -24.34
N ASP A 94 1.75 -7.31 -25.35
CA ASP A 94 0.30 -7.34 -25.46
C ASP A 94 -0.16 -8.81 -25.62
N PRO A 95 -0.99 -9.32 -24.71
CA PRO A 95 -1.44 -10.70 -24.74
C PRO A 95 -2.54 -10.97 -25.78
N GLY A 96 -2.97 -9.94 -26.53
CA GLY A 96 -4.10 -10.02 -27.43
C GLY A 96 -5.44 -10.09 -26.71
N LYS A 97 -6.50 -10.44 -27.45
CA LYS A 97 -7.86 -10.53 -26.90
C LYS A 97 -8.04 -11.84 -26.13
N SER A 98 -8.53 -11.74 -24.90
CA SER A 98 -8.93 -12.87 -24.05
C SER A 98 -7.83 -13.94 -23.84
N PRO A 99 -6.67 -13.59 -23.26
CA PRO A 99 -5.61 -14.55 -23.04
C PRO A 99 -6.05 -15.68 -22.10
N ASN A 100 -5.62 -16.92 -22.36
CA ASN A 100 -5.91 -18.05 -21.49
C ASN A 100 -4.72 -18.35 -20.56
N PHE A 101 -4.54 -17.50 -19.55
CA PHE A 101 -3.44 -17.63 -18.58
C PHE A 101 -3.84 -18.50 -17.39
N SER A 102 -3.06 -19.57 -17.16
CA SER A 102 -3.15 -20.35 -15.93
C SER A 102 -2.20 -19.76 -14.88
N LEU A 103 -2.72 -18.98 -13.94
CA LEU A 103 -1.91 -18.38 -12.88
C LEU A 103 -1.44 -19.36 -11.81
N ARG A 104 -1.94 -20.59 -11.82
CA ARG A 104 -1.52 -21.66 -10.89
C ARG A 104 -0.37 -22.50 -11.44
N ASP A 105 -0.13 -22.42 -12.76
CA ASP A 105 0.95 -23.17 -13.42
C ASP A 105 2.30 -22.82 -12.78
N GLY A 106 3.05 -23.83 -12.32
CA GLY A 106 4.37 -23.66 -11.71
C GLY A 106 4.38 -23.30 -10.22
N TYR A 107 3.23 -23.12 -9.55
CA TYR A 107 3.20 -22.71 -8.14
C TYR A 107 3.90 -23.71 -7.19
N ARG A 108 3.79 -25.01 -7.47
CA ARG A 108 4.30 -26.07 -6.58
C ARG A 108 5.77 -26.44 -6.85
N ASP A 109 6.21 -26.28 -8.09
CA ASP A 109 7.45 -26.88 -8.62
C ASP A 109 8.42 -25.87 -9.24
N ARG A 110 7.92 -24.68 -9.64
CA ARG A 110 8.68 -23.61 -10.31
C ARG A 110 8.53 -22.26 -9.63
N TYR A 111 8.42 -22.25 -8.30
CA TYR A 111 8.30 -21.03 -7.51
C TYR A 111 9.46 -20.90 -6.51
N VAL A 112 10.25 -19.85 -6.67
CA VAL A 112 11.31 -19.45 -5.73
C VAL A 112 10.87 -18.15 -5.06
N LYS A 113 10.41 -18.27 -3.81
CA LYS A 113 9.96 -17.13 -3.01
C LYS A 113 11.15 -16.50 -2.27
N ARG A 114 11.31 -15.17 -2.39
CA ARG A 114 12.21 -14.38 -1.54
C ARG A 114 11.85 -14.56 -0.07
N ASP A 115 12.87 -14.64 0.78
CA ASP A 115 12.69 -14.74 2.23
C ASP A 115 12.17 -13.41 2.82
N ASP A 116 10.88 -13.38 3.18
CA ASP A 116 10.23 -12.22 3.83
C ASP A 116 10.76 -11.94 5.26
N GLY A 117 11.54 -12.86 5.84
CA GLY A 117 12.23 -12.70 7.13
C GLY A 117 13.43 -11.76 7.06
N VAL A 118 14.08 -11.66 5.89
CA VAL A 118 15.23 -10.77 5.67
C VAL A 118 14.73 -9.33 5.46
N LYS A 119 15.12 -8.41 6.35
CA LYS A 119 14.70 -7.00 6.29
C LYS A 119 15.78 -6.16 5.60
N GLU A 120 15.67 -6.03 4.27
CA GLU A 120 16.60 -5.27 3.41
C GLU A 120 16.56 -3.74 3.66
N LYS A 121 15.51 -3.22 4.30
CA LYS A 121 15.33 -1.80 4.62
C LYS A 121 15.65 -0.89 3.41
N LEU A 122 16.55 0.08 3.55
CA LEU A 122 16.98 0.99 2.49
C LEU A 122 18.28 0.54 1.80
N ASP A 123 18.80 -0.65 2.10
CA ASP A 123 20.19 -1.00 1.79
C ASP A 123 20.50 -0.92 0.28
N HIS A 124 19.60 -1.39 -0.58
CA HIS A 124 19.80 -1.35 -2.03
C HIS A 124 19.78 0.07 -2.61
N ILE A 125 18.87 0.95 -2.16
CA ILE A 125 18.88 2.35 -2.61
C ILE A 125 20.08 3.12 -2.05
N LEU A 126 20.51 2.82 -0.82
CA LEU A 126 21.72 3.38 -0.22
C LEU A 126 22.97 2.94 -0.98
N ARG A 127 23.05 1.66 -1.37
CA ARG A 127 24.12 1.15 -2.22
C ARG A 127 24.14 1.86 -3.58
N TRP A 128 22.98 2.04 -4.22
CA TRP A 128 22.88 2.81 -5.45
C TRP A 128 23.38 4.26 -5.28
N ILE A 129 23.01 4.94 -4.17
CA ILE A 129 23.48 6.30 -3.86
C ILE A 129 25.00 6.34 -3.69
N LEU A 130 25.60 5.35 -3.03
CA LEU A 130 27.04 5.28 -2.84
C LEU A 130 27.78 5.11 -4.17
N GLU A 131 27.28 4.24 -5.04
CA GLU A 131 27.87 4.00 -6.37
C GLU A 131 27.62 5.14 -7.38
N ASN A 132 26.65 6.03 -7.12
CA ASN A 132 26.31 7.16 -7.99
C ASN A 132 26.54 8.54 -7.34
N ARG A 133 27.30 8.58 -6.24
CA ARG A 133 27.42 9.77 -5.38
C ARG A 133 27.89 11.02 -6.13
N GLU A 134 28.88 10.86 -7.01
CA GLU A 134 29.45 11.96 -7.80
C GLU A 134 28.41 12.57 -8.75
N ARG A 135 27.49 11.76 -9.28
CA ARG A 135 26.41 12.22 -10.16
C ARG A 135 25.31 12.95 -9.39
N LEU A 136 25.10 12.60 -8.13
CA LEU A 136 24.09 13.21 -7.25
C LEU A 136 24.58 14.51 -6.62
N GLN A 137 25.90 14.67 -6.46
CA GLN A 137 26.50 15.89 -5.93
C GLN A 137 26.48 16.98 -7.01
N SER A 138 25.53 17.91 -6.91
CA SER A 138 25.57 19.10 -7.75
C SER A 138 26.72 20.02 -7.34
N VAL A 139 27.29 20.75 -8.29
CA VAL A 139 28.29 21.82 -8.06
C VAL A 139 27.72 22.97 -7.19
N HIS A 140 26.39 23.01 -6.99
CA HIS A 140 25.68 24.01 -6.20
C HIS A 140 25.01 23.44 -4.95
N SER A 141 25.45 22.26 -4.48
CA SER A 141 24.92 21.69 -3.24
C SER A 141 25.29 22.60 -2.07
N ALA A 142 24.28 23.11 -1.36
CA ALA A 142 24.50 23.86 -0.13
C ALA A 142 25.32 23.01 0.85
N PRO A 143 26.17 23.63 1.70
CA PRO A 143 27.03 22.90 2.66
C PRO A 143 26.24 21.90 3.52
N ASP A 144 24.99 22.23 3.80
CA ASP A 144 24.11 21.50 4.72
C ASP A 144 23.30 20.37 4.08
N CYS A 145 23.34 20.18 2.75
CA CYS A 145 22.62 19.10 2.06
C CYS A 145 23.47 18.47 0.95
N ALA A 146 24.30 17.51 1.33
CA ALA A 146 25.31 16.92 0.45
C ALA A 146 24.75 16.22 -0.80
N LEU A 147 23.50 15.72 -0.74
CA LEU A 147 22.82 15.03 -1.85
C LEU A 147 21.83 15.93 -2.61
N GLY A 148 21.62 17.17 -2.17
CA GLY A 148 20.66 18.08 -2.79
C GLY A 148 19.19 17.68 -2.68
N VAL A 149 18.86 16.69 -1.84
CA VAL A 149 17.50 16.17 -1.59
C VAL A 149 17.16 16.12 -0.11
N ASP A 150 15.90 16.36 0.22
CA ASP A 150 15.43 16.44 1.60
C ASP A 150 15.05 15.07 2.16
N PHE A 151 14.46 14.20 1.33
CA PHE A 151 13.98 12.88 1.74
C PHE A 151 14.47 11.76 0.82
N ILE A 152 14.89 10.65 1.44
CA ILE A 152 15.26 9.39 0.77
C ILE A 152 14.42 8.25 1.32
N THR A 153 13.75 7.51 0.44
CA THR A 153 12.89 6.38 0.84
C THR A 153 12.55 5.43 -0.32
N TRP A 154 11.72 4.42 -0.07
CA TRP A 154 11.07 3.64 -1.13
C TRP A 154 9.71 4.23 -1.49
N ARG A 155 9.32 4.09 -2.77
CA ARG A 155 7.99 4.46 -3.25
C ARG A 155 6.87 3.84 -2.42
N GLY A 156 7.02 2.58 -2.00
CA GLY A 156 6.02 1.90 -1.18
C GLY A 156 5.73 2.61 0.15
N HIS A 157 6.72 3.29 0.72
CA HIS A 157 6.57 4.05 1.98
C HIS A 157 5.78 5.34 1.73
N LEU A 158 6.09 6.05 0.64
CA LEU A 158 5.33 7.22 0.20
C LEU A 158 3.87 6.85 -0.11
N THR A 159 3.64 5.71 -0.76
CA THR A 159 2.28 5.21 -1.01
C THR A 159 1.50 5.05 0.29
N LYS A 160 2.11 4.46 1.34
CA LYS A 160 1.46 4.32 2.65
C LYS A 160 1.07 5.67 3.25
N LEU A 161 1.97 6.65 3.21
CA LEU A 161 1.69 8.03 3.65
C LEU A 161 0.51 8.63 2.86
N LEU A 162 0.54 8.56 1.54
CA LEU A 162 -0.51 9.11 0.67
C LEU A 162 -1.88 8.45 0.89
N THR A 163 -1.92 7.15 1.19
CA THR A 163 -3.18 6.43 1.43
C THR A 163 -3.68 6.53 2.86
N THR A 164 -2.88 7.05 3.80
CA THR A 164 -3.18 7.05 5.24
C THR A 164 -4.53 7.68 5.60
N PRO A 165 -4.97 8.81 5.00
CA PRO A 165 -6.29 9.39 5.29
C PRO A 165 -7.49 8.50 4.93
N TYR A 166 -7.27 7.43 4.15
CA TYR A 166 -8.29 6.51 3.64
C TYR A 166 -8.08 5.05 4.08
N GLU A 167 -6.99 4.78 4.80
CA GLU A 167 -6.64 3.46 5.30
C GLU A 167 -7.38 3.20 6.62
N THR A 168 -7.97 2.01 6.73
CA THR A 168 -8.82 1.64 7.87
C THR A 168 -8.53 0.25 8.41
N GLN A 169 -7.61 -0.48 7.79
CA GLN A 169 -7.30 -1.88 8.10
C GLN A 169 -5.85 -2.04 8.55
N GLU A 170 -4.91 -1.44 7.82
CA GLU A 170 -3.48 -1.68 8.02
C GLU A 170 -2.75 -0.42 8.52
N GLY A 171 -2.26 -0.48 9.76
CA GLY A 171 -1.32 0.51 10.28
C GLY A 171 0.11 0.30 9.77
N TRP A 172 0.97 1.30 9.97
CA TRP A 172 2.39 1.24 9.57
C TRP A 172 3.28 1.96 10.58
N LEU A 173 4.57 1.64 10.57
CA LEU A 173 5.62 2.34 11.31
C LEU A 173 6.73 2.77 10.35
N LEU A 174 7.18 4.02 10.46
CA LEU A 174 8.30 4.57 9.67
C LEU A 174 9.38 5.10 10.63
N ALA A 175 10.56 4.50 10.60
CA ALA A 175 11.75 5.05 11.24
C ALA A 175 12.33 6.16 10.36
N VAL A 176 12.62 7.31 10.97
CA VAL A 176 13.18 8.47 10.27
C VAL A 176 14.51 8.84 10.93
N SER A 177 15.57 8.93 10.12
CA SER A 177 16.90 9.34 10.58
C SER A 177 17.42 10.48 9.72
N ARG A 178 17.90 11.55 10.35
CA ARG A 178 18.57 12.65 9.65
C ARG A 178 20.06 12.41 9.58
N PHE A 179 20.64 12.43 8.39
CA PHE A 179 22.08 12.29 8.18
C PHE A 179 22.56 13.24 7.09
N ARG A 180 23.49 14.13 7.45
CA ARG A 180 24.08 15.15 6.55
C ARG A 180 23.03 15.97 5.78
N GLY A 181 22.03 16.46 6.52
CA GLY A 181 20.94 17.27 5.97
C GLY A 181 19.71 16.48 5.52
N THR A 182 19.91 15.28 4.97
CA THR A 182 18.84 14.47 4.37
C THR A 182 18.15 13.57 5.39
N LEU A 183 16.83 13.41 5.26
CA LEU A 183 15.99 12.51 6.05
C LEU A 183 15.80 11.18 5.31
N TYR A 184 16.17 10.08 5.97
CA TYR A 184 16.01 8.73 5.48
C TYR A 184 14.80 8.09 6.17
N ILE A 185 13.81 7.68 5.38
CA ILE A 185 12.57 7.09 5.89
C ILE A 185 12.55 5.60 5.54
N SER A 186 12.62 4.74 6.55
CA SER A 186 12.57 3.28 6.41
C SER A 186 11.39 2.71 7.17
N GLU A 187 10.62 1.84 6.53
CA GLU A 187 9.54 1.11 7.19
C GLU A 187 10.07 0.14 8.25
N VAL A 188 9.30 0.01 9.32
CA VAL A 188 9.44 -1.00 10.36
C VAL A 188 8.19 -1.87 10.35
N GLU A 189 8.36 -3.19 10.29
CA GLU A 189 7.24 -4.13 10.37
C GLU A 189 6.54 -3.98 11.72
N THR A 190 5.22 -3.74 11.69
CA THR A 190 4.42 -3.69 12.91
C THR A 190 4.17 -5.09 13.44
N GLU A 191 3.90 -5.22 14.73
CA GLU A 191 3.59 -6.53 15.32
C GLU A 191 2.36 -7.19 14.66
N ALA A 192 1.33 -6.41 14.36
CA ALA A 192 0.16 -6.89 13.64
C ALA A 192 0.51 -7.39 12.21
N ALA A 193 1.38 -6.67 11.49
CA ALA A 193 1.84 -7.08 10.17
C ALA A 193 2.71 -8.36 10.23
N ARG A 194 3.58 -8.48 11.25
CA ARG A 194 4.39 -9.68 11.51
C ARG A 194 3.51 -10.90 11.74
N VAL A 195 2.54 -10.79 12.66
CA VAL A 195 1.57 -11.86 12.96
C VAL A 195 0.75 -12.23 11.72
N SER A 196 0.32 -11.25 10.92
CA SER A 196 -0.40 -11.50 9.67
C SER A 196 0.45 -12.24 8.63
N ARG A 197 1.74 -11.90 8.52
CA ARG A 197 2.69 -12.57 7.63
C ARG A 197 2.94 -14.02 8.05
N GLU A 198 3.15 -14.27 9.33
CA GLU A 198 3.45 -15.61 9.86
C GLU A 198 2.25 -16.55 9.82
N ASN A 199 1.04 -16.02 9.96
CA ASN A 199 -0.21 -16.79 9.87
C ASN A 199 -0.83 -16.77 8.47
N ARG A 200 -0.04 -16.47 7.44
CA ARG A 200 -0.54 -16.40 6.06
C ARG A 200 -0.99 -17.78 5.60
N THR A 201 -2.23 -17.87 5.11
CA THR A 201 -2.78 -19.13 4.61
C THR A 201 -2.14 -19.53 3.28
N GLY A 202 -2.08 -20.84 2.98
CA GLY A 202 -1.56 -21.31 1.69
C GLY A 202 -2.31 -20.73 0.47
N ARG A 203 -3.62 -20.42 0.62
CA ARG A 203 -4.38 -19.72 -0.43
C ARG A 203 -3.90 -18.29 -0.64
N HIS A 204 -3.55 -17.57 0.43
CA HIS A 204 -2.98 -16.22 0.31
C HIS A 204 -1.62 -16.25 -0.36
N GLU A 205 -0.79 -17.26 -0.08
CA GLU A 205 0.50 -17.43 -0.75
C GLU A 205 0.34 -17.74 -2.25
N GLU A 206 -0.63 -18.59 -2.60
CA GLU A 206 -0.98 -18.87 -3.99
C GLU A 206 -1.45 -17.60 -4.71
N MET A 207 -2.27 -16.76 -4.07
CA MET A 207 -2.70 -15.47 -4.65
C MET A 207 -1.55 -14.47 -4.81
N MET A 208 -0.52 -14.51 -3.97
CA MET A 208 0.68 -13.69 -4.18
C MET A 208 1.46 -14.16 -5.40
N TYR A 209 1.60 -15.48 -5.57
CA TYR A 209 2.23 -16.08 -6.75
C TYR A 209 1.54 -15.66 -8.05
N TRP A 210 0.21 -15.64 -8.06
CA TRP A 210 -0.61 -15.24 -9.21
C TRP A 210 -0.21 -13.88 -9.79
N GLY A 211 0.19 -12.92 -8.96
CA GLY A 211 0.71 -11.62 -9.41
C GLY A 211 1.97 -11.77 -10.25
N TYR A 212 3.00 -12.41 -9.69
CA TYR A 212 4.26 -12.63 -10.39
C TYR A 212 4.13 -13.55 -11.62
N LYS A 213 3.26 -14.57 -11.54
CA LYS A 213 2.97 -15.44 -12.68
C LYS A 213 2.28 -14.68 -13.81
N PHE A 214 1.42 -13.72 -13.49
CA PHE A 214 0.81 -12.84 -14.49
C PHE A 214 1.85 -11.95 -15.18
N GLU A 215 2.81 -11.41 -14.44
CA GLU A 215 3.92 -10.69 -15.03
C GLU A 215 4.73 -11.57 -15.97
N GLN A 216 5.01 -12.83 -15.60
CA GLN A 216 5.71 -13.78 -16.47
C GLN A 216 4.99 -14.01 -17.79
N TYR A 217 3.65 -14.02 -17.81
CA TYR A 217 2.89 -14.16 -19.06
C TYR A 217 2.87 -12.91 -19.94
N LEU A 218 3.22 -11.75 -19.39
CA LEU A 218 3.11 -10.44 -20.06
C LEU A 218 4.45 -9.77 -20.33
N CYS A 219 5.54 -10.35 -19.86
CA CYS A 219 6.87 -9.76 -19.91
C CYS A 219 7.82 -10.65 -20.68
N ALA A 220 8.55 -10.06 -21.64
CA ALA A 220 9.67 -10.69 -22.32
C ALA A 220 10.99 -10.09 -21.82
N ASP A 221 12.07 -10.87 -21.85
CA ASP A 221 13.39 -10.41 -21.39
C ASP A 221 13.99 -9.35 -22.33
N ASP A 222 13.63 -9.39 -23.62
CA ASP A 222 14.14 -8.49 -24.65
C ASP A 222 12.99 -7.98 -25.54
N VAL A 223 13.22 -6.88 -26.25
CA VAL A 223 12.25 -6.26 -27.18
C VAL A 223 11.78 -7.22 -28.28
N SER A 224 12.65 -8.18 -28.66
CA SER A 224 12.40 -9.13 -29.75
C SER A 224 11.92 -10.51 -29.28
N SER A 225 11.97 -10.79 -27.98
CA SER A 225 11.58 -12.08 -27.43
C SER A 225 10.08 -12.11 -27.06
N VAL A 226 9.60 -13.31 -26.75
CA VAL A 226 8.24 -13.56 -26.29
C VAL A 226 8.26 -14.04 -24.83
N PRO A 227 7.18 -13.85 -24.06
CA PRO A 227 7.13 -14.28 -22.67
C PRO A 227 7.28 -15.80 -22.54
N ASP A 228 8.18 -16.26 -21.68
CA ASP A 228 8.30 -17.67 -21.31
C ASP A 228 7.42 -18.01 -20.10
N GLY A 229 6.19 -18.45 -20.38
CA GLY A 229 5.25 -18.90 -19.36
C GLY A 229 5.64 -20.21 -18.66
N GLY A 230 6.62 -20.96 -19.17
CA GLY A 230 7.07 -22.24 -18.59
C GLY A 230 8.25 -22.11 -17.62
N GLY A 231 8.89 -20.94 -17.54
CA GLY A 231 10.05 -20.70 -16.69
C GLY A 231 9.74 -20.63 -15.19
N VAL A 232 10.80 -20.46 -14.38
CA VAL A 232 10.71 -20.31 -12.93
C VAL A 232 10.27 -18.89 -12.56
N VAL A 233 9.31 -18.77 -11.65
CA VAL A 233 8.96 -17.49 -11.02
C VAL A 233 9.85 -17.30 -9.80
N ASN A 234 10.75 -16.31 -9.83
CA ASN A 234 11.67 -16.03 -8.74
C ASN A 234 11.49 -14.59 -8.21
N THR A 235 10.96 -14.44 -7.00
CA THR A 235 10.66 -13.11 -6.42
C THR A 235 11.87 -12.44 -5.76
N ASN A 236 13.06 -13.04 -5.87
CA ASN A 236 14.31 -12.34 -5.58
C ASN A 236 14.68 -11.37 -6.70
N GLU A 237 14.26 -11.65 -7.93
CA GLU A 237 14.56 -10.83 -9.09
C GLU A 237 13.75 -9.55 -9.07
N ALA A 238 14.38 -8.42 -9.35
CA ALA A 238 13.69 -7.14 -9.45
C ALA A 238 14.46 -6.16 -10.33
N PHE A 239 13.75 -5.28 -11.00
CA PHE A 239 14.29 -4.07 -11.60
C PHE A 239 13.67 -2.86 -10.92
N CYS A 240 14.54 -1.94 -10.48
CA CYS A 240 14.15 -0.77 -9.73
C CYS A 240 14.62 0.50 -10.46
N THR A 241 13.71 1.44 -10.63
CA THR A 241 14.05 2.80 -11.05
C THR A 241 14.31 3.68 -9.81
N VAL A 242 15.22 4.64 -9.94
CA VAL A 242 15.51 5.67 -8.94
C VAL A 242 15.10 7.01 -9.51
N VAL A 243 14.21 7.69 -8.79
CA VAL A 243 13.49 8.85 -9.29
C VAL A 243 13.64 10.00 -8.32
N GLN A 244 13.84 11.20 -8.89
CA GLN A 244 13.84 12.45 -8.17
C GLN A 244 12.61 13.27 -8.55
N THR A 245 11.98 13.89 -7.55
CA THR A 245 10.85 14.82 -7.75
C THR A 245 10.80 15.85 -6.63
N ARG A 246 9.79 16.72 -6.65
CA ARG A 246 9.50 17.67 -5.59
C ARG A 246 8.00 17.71 -5.29
N LEU A 247 7.67 17.53 -4.01
CA LEU A 247 6.33 17.75 -3.46
C LEU A 247 6.34 19.03 -2.63
N SER A 248 5.63 20.06 -3.11
CA SER A 248 5.70 21.42 -2.58
C SER A 248 7.15 21.89 -2.47
N ASP A 249 7.69 22.09 -1.27
CA ASP A 249 9.07 22.54 -1.06
C ASP A 249 10.04 21.40 -0.74
N HIS A 250 9.55 20.15 -0.73
CA HIS A 250 10.33 18.97 -0.35
C HIS A 250 10.83 18.22 -1.58
N LYS A 251 12.15 18.17 -1.74
CA LYS A 251 12.84 17.37 -2.76
C LYS A 251 12.93 15.92 -2.29
N LEU A 252 12.42 15.01 -3.12
CA LEU A 252 12.35 13.58 -2.82
C LEU A 252 13.27 12.83 -3.78
N LEU A 253 14.03 11.88 -3.25
CA LEU A 253 14.68 10.81 -4.01
C LEU A 253 14.11 9.50 -3.51
N PHE A 254 13.53 8.70 -4.39
CA PHE A 254 13.04 7.39 -4.00
C PHE A 254 13.23 6.37 -5.10
N SER A 255 13.29 5.11 -4.68
CA SER A 255 13.34 3.99 -5.60
C SER A 255 12.09 3.14 -5.49
N GLY A 256 11.87 2.29 -6.49
CA GLY A 256 10.83 1.30 -6.46
C GLY A 256 10.82 0.45 -7.71
N GLU A 257 10.30 -0.73 -7.51
CA GLU A 257 10.21 -1.78 -8.50
C GLU A 257 9.28 -1.39 -9.65
N VAL A 258 9.70 -1.76 -10.85
CA VAL A 258 8.98 -1.58 -12.11
C VAL A 258 8.80 -2.95 -12.75
N ASP A 259 7.56 -3.29 -13.08
CA ASP A 259 7.22 -4.62 -13.59
C ASP A 259 7.78 -4.83 -15.01
N CYS A 260 7.61 -3.83 -15.90
CA CYS A 260 8.15 -3.83 -17.26
C CYS A 260 8.12 -2.44 -17.94
N ARG A 261 8.67 -2.36 -19.15
CA ARG A 261 8.69 -1.18 -20.04
C ARG A 261 7.90 -1.43 -21.33
N ASP A 262 7.23 -0.40 -21.84
CA ASP A 262 6.61 -0.41 -23.17
C ASP A 262 7.69 -0.61 -24.25
N LYS A 263 7.51 -1.64 -25.09
CA LYS A 263 8.46 -2.01 -26.14
C LYS A 263 8.43 -1.10 -27.36
N ASP A 264 7.41 -0.23 -27.48
CA ASP A 264 7.33 0.72 -28.58
C ASP A 264 8.53 1.68 -28.54
N PRO A 265 9.35 1.77 -29.61
CA PRO A 265 10.43 2.74 -29.71
C PRO A 265 9.97 4.20 -29.55
N LYS A 266 8.69 4.48 -29.79
CA LYS A 266 8.06 5.80 -29.64
C LYS A 266 7.51 6.06 -28.23
N ALA A 267 7.65 5.10 -27.31
CA ALA A 267 7.25 5.29 -25.92
C ALA A 267 7.97 6.51 -25.31
N PRO A 268 7.31 7.27 -24.41
CA PRO A 268 7.92 8.43 -23.76
C PRO A 268 9.15 8.03 -22.94
N PRO A 269 10.05 8.96 -22.60
CA PRO A 269 11.22 8.63 -21.78
C PRO A 269 10.82 8.12 -20.39
N ALA A 270 11.72 7.38 -19.74
CA ALA A 270 11.54 6.96 -18.36
C ALA A 270 11.34 8.18 -17.42
N PRO A 271 10.47 8.08 -16.40
CA PRO A 271 9.72 6.89 -15.99
C PRO A 271 8.40 6.64 -16.75
N ALA A 272 8.01 7.48 -17.72
CA ALA A 272 6.70 7.41 -18.35
C ALA A 272 6.50 6.20 -19.30
N CYS A 273 7.56 5.56 -19.80
CA CYS A 273 7.47 4.32 -20.58
C CYS A 273 7.16 3.07 -19.76
N TYR A 274 7.24 3.14 -18.44
CA TYR A 274 7.07 1.97 -17.59
C TYR A 274 5.59 1.61 -17.41
N VAL A 275 5.35 0.31 -17.26
CA VAL A 275 4.03 -0.31 -17.18
C VAL A 275 3.95 -1.10 -15.88
N GLU A 276 2.90 -0.83 -15.09
CA GLU A 276 2.59 -1.59 -13.87
C GLU A 276 1.49 -2.61 -14.19
N LEU A 277 1.72 -3.87 -13.81
CA LEU A 277 0.85 -5.00 -14.04
C LEU A 277 0.13 -5.37 -12.74
N LYS A 278 -1.17 -5.63 -12.84
CA LYS A 278 -1.99 -5.99 -11.66
C LYS A 278 -2.97 -7.10 -11.99
N THR A 279 -3.22 -7.97 -11.00
CA THR A 279 -4.29 -8.96 -11.06
C THR A 279 -5.41 -8.55 -10.11
N SER A 280 -6.65 -8.88 -10.47
CA SER A 280 -7.81 -8.70 -9.59
C SER A 280 -8.78 -9.86 -9.77
N ALA A 281 -9.69 -10.04 -8.81
CA ALA A 281 -10.78 -11.00 -8.96
C ALA A 281 -11.79 -10.49 -9.99
N GLU A 282 -12.46 -11.41 -10.69
CA GLU A 282 -13.55 -11.05 -11.58
C GLU A 282 -14.70 -10.37 -10.86
N ILE A 283 -15.16 -9.27 -11.46
CA ILE A 283 -16.18 -8.42 -10.87
C ILE A 283 -17.54 -8.93 -11.32
N CYS A 284 -18.10 -9.86 -10.55
CA CYS A 284 -19.41 -10.43 -10.83
C CYS A 284 -20.54 -9.72 -10.07
N THR A 285 -20.21 -8.91 -9.05
CA THR A 285 -21.19 -8.27 -8.16
C THR A 285 -20.92 -6.77 -7.94
N PRO A 286 -21.95 -5.97 -7.60
CA PRO A 286 -21.78 -4.57 -7.22
C PRO A 286 -20.84 -4.35 -6.02
N LYS A 287 -20.85 -5.27 -5.05
CA LYS A 287 -19.94 -5.22 -3.89
C LYS A 287 -18.48 -5.42 -4.30
N GLN A 288 -18.21 -6.38 -5.18
CA GLN A 288 -16.87 -6.58 -5.75
C GLN A 288 -16.42 -5.35 -6.55
N ARG A 289 -17.34 -4.70 -7.27
CA ARG A 289 -17.05 -3.46 -8.01
C ARG A 289 -16.61 -2.32 -7.08
N SER A 290 -17.30 -2.13 -5.96
CA SER A 290 -16.91 -1.12 -4.95
C SER A 290 -15.52 -1.40 -4.36
N ASN A 291 -15.23 -2.66 -4.02
CA ASN A 291 -13.90 -3.06 -3.55
C ASN A 291 -12.81 -2.87 -4.62
N PHE A 292 -13.14 -3.14 -5.88
CA PHE A 292 -12.25 -2.89 -7.01
C PHE A 292 -11.94 -1.40 -7.14
N HIS A 293 -12.93 -0.50 -7.03
CA HIS A 293 -12.67 0.95 -7.04
C HIS A 293 -11.74 1.40 -5.91
N ARG A 294 -11.86 0.81 -4.71
CA ARG A 294 -10.90 1.06 -3.61
C ARG A 294 -9.49 0.57 -3.95
N SER A 295 -9.38 -0.55 -4.67
CA SER A 295 -8.08 -1.08 -5.14
C SER A 295 -7.45 -0.20 -6.21
N VAL A 296 -8.25 0.24 -7.20
CA VAL A 296 -7.83 1.21 -8.23
C VAL A 296 -7.37 2.52 -7.60
N PHE A 297 -8.06 2.99 -6.56
CA PHE A 297 -7.62 4.17 -5.80
C PHE A 297 -6.21 3.99 -5.23
N ARG A 298 -5.91 2.87 -4.55
CA ARG A 298 -4.55 2.55 -4.07
C ARG A 298 -3.54 2.46 -5.20
N TRP A 299 -3.92 1.87 -6.34
CA TRP A 299 -3.05 1.77 -7.51
C TRP A 299 -2.74 3.14 -8.11
N ASN A 300 -3.73 4.04 -8.19
CA ASN A 300 -3.52 5.40 -8.64
C ASN A 300 -2.50 6.15 -7.78
N PHE A 301 -2.42 5.91 -6.46
CA PHE A 301 -1.32 6.50 -5.65
C PHE A 301 0.05 5.91 -5.97
N LYS A 302 0.13 4.60 -6.26
CA LYS A 302 1.37 3.98 -6.75
C LYS A 302 1.80 4.54 -8.10
N LEU A 303 0.84 4.84 -8.98
CA LEU A 303 1.10 5.50 -10.27
C LEU A 303 1.45 6.97 -10.09
N LEU A 304 0.76 7.70 -9.21
CA LEU A 304 1.01 9.12 -8.93
C LEU A 304 2.45 9.36 -8.46
N THR A 305 3.03 8.41 -7.72
CA THR A 305 4.45 8.47 -7.35
C THR A 305 5.42 8.28 -8.52
N TYR A 306 4.99 7.77 -9.68
CA TYR A 306 5.86 7.50 -10.84
C TYR A 306 5.44 8.17 -12.16
N PHE A 307 4.21 8.68 -12.27
CA PHE A 307 3.56 8.98 -13.54
C PHE A 307 3.64 7.81 -14.56
N PHE A 308 3.37 6.59 -14.11
CA PHE A 308 3.16 5.45 -15.02
C PHE A 308 1.89 5.66 -15.85
N HIS A 309 1.97 5.43 -17.16
CA HIS A 309 0.91 5.80 -18.11
C HIS A 309 -0.16 4.71 -18.33
N LYS A 310 0.12 3.45 -17.96
CA LYS A 310 -0.79 2.31 -18.19
C LYS A 310 -0.80 1.34 -17.00
N ILE A 311 -1.99 1.01 -16.50
CA ILE A 311 -2.24 -0.22 -15.73
C ILE A 311 -2.95 -1.19 -16.66
N ASN A 312 -2.33 -2.33 -16.90
CA ASN A 312 -3.02 -3.47 -17.47
C ASN A 312 -3.43 -4.40 -16.34
N TYR A 313 -4.73 -4.66 -16.22
CA TYR A 313 -5.27 -5.60 -15.24
C TYR A 313 -6.14 -6.66 -15.90
N LYS A 314 -6.12 -7.85 -15.32
CA LYS A 314 -7.01 -8.94 -15.70
C LYS A 314 -7.76 -9.47 -14.48
N THR A 315 -9.00 -9.83 -14.72
CA THR A 315 -9.89 -10.51 -13.80
C THR A 315 -9.73 -12.02 -13.90
N TYR A 316 -9.62 -12.71 -12.76
CA TYR A 316 -9.58 -14.18 -12.67
C TYR A 316 -10.80 -14.72 -11.93
N ASN A 317 -11.26 -15.91 -12.34
CA ASN A 317 -12.34 -16.67 -11.68
C ASN A 317 -11.89 -17.30 -10.36
#